data_AF-A0A5B7ADS5-F1
#
_entry.id   AF-A0A5B7ADS5-F1
#
_cell.length_a   1.000
_cell.length_b   1.000
_cell.length_c   1.000
_cell.angle_alpha   90.00
_cell.angle_beta   90.00
_cell.angle_gamma   90.00
#
_symmetry.space_group_name_H-M   'P 1'
#
loop_
_entity.id
_entity.type
_entity.pdbx_description
1 polymer ?
#
loop_
_entity_poly.entity_id
_entity_poly.type
_entity_poly.pdbx_seq_one_letter_code
_entity_poly.pdbx_strand_id
1 'polypeptide(L)'
;VSLHFPTDSDDDDTLKLHLKDIALEFSWPVGRIKEALPELGSCLASSPTSCSPETIKSIAALVEEQNIPEAKIGLVAGVSAFLWLYTSIQGYKPAKVVVTSELPLGSGLGSSAALCVSFSAALVALSNPVNLDYSHQGWLTFGE
;
A
#
# COMPACT_ATOMS: atom_id res chain seq x y z
N VAL A 1 0.70 8.32 -7.82
CA VAL A 1 -0.20 7.56 -6.93
C VAL A 1 -1.13 8.54 -6.25
N SER A 2 -2.44 8.29 -6.28
CA SER A 2 -3.46 9.08 -5.58
C SER A 2 -4.14 8.16 -4.58
N LEU A 3 -4.30 8.62 -3.33
CA LEU A 3 -4.93 7.83 -2.26
C LEU A 3 -6.11 8.63 -1.69
N HIS A 4 -7.25 7.98 -1.57
CA HIS A 4 -8.51 8.59 -1.14
C HIS A 4 -9.14 7.71 -0.06
N PHE A 5 -9.33 8.26 1.14
CA PHE A 5 -10.14 7.61 2.17
C PHE A 5 -11.61 7.96 1.95
N PRO A 6 -12.54 7.00 2.07
CA PRO A 6 -13.95 7.31 2.02
C PRO A 6 -14.28 8.34 3.11
N THR A 7 -15.10 9.31 2.76
CA THR A 7 -15.76 10.19 3.73
C THR A 7 -16.98 9.44 4.28
N ASP A 8 -17.41 9.73 5.51
CA ASP A 8 -18.42 9.01 6.33
C ASP A 8 -19.74 8.61 5.63
N SER A 9 -20.00 9.11 4.41
CA SER A 9 -21.13 8.78 3.54
C SER A 9 -20.89 7.64 2.54
N ASP A 10 -19.66 7.16 2.38
CA ASP A 10 -19.29 6.01 1.52
C ASP A 10 -19.21 4.76 2.42
N ASP A 11 -20.30 4.00 2.50
CA ASP A 11 -20.51 2.79 3.33
C ASP A 11 -19.64 1.57 2.87
N ASP A 12 -18.56 1.82 2.16
CA ASP A 12 -17.74 0.77 1.56
C ASP A 12 -16.50 0.54 2.44
N ASP A 13 -16.65 -0.34 3.43
CA ASP A 13 -15.58 -0.85 4.33
C ASP A 13 -14.60 -1.75 3.54
N THR A 14 -14.07 -1.22 2.45
CA THR A 14 -13.24 -1.94 1.49
C THR A 14 -11.96 -1.18 1.15
N LEU A 15 -10.92 -1.96 0.85
CA LEU A 15 -9.68 -1.49 0.27
C LEU A 15 -9.72 -1.73 -1.24
N LYS A 16 -9.65 -0.65 -2.03
CA LYS A 16 -9.63 -0.69 -3.49
C LYS A 16 -8.27 -0.28 -4.02
N LEU A 17 -7.64 -1.10 -4.84
CA LEU A 17 -6.41 -0.78 -5.57
C LEU A 17 -6.69 -0.78 -7.07
N HIS A 18 -6.58 0.38 -7.70
CA HIS A 18 -6.79 0.56 -9.14
C HIS A 18 -5.46 0.90 -9.82
N LEU A 19 -5.00 0.01 -10.69
CA LEU A 19 -3.82 0.18 -11.55
C LEU A 19 -4.30 0.63 -12.95
N LYS A 20 -4.38 1.95 -13.17
CA LYS A 20 -5.05 2.53 -14.34
C LYS A 20 -4.38 2.16 -15.66
N ASP A 21 -3.05 2.14 -15.71
CA ASP A 21 -2.29 1.93 -16.95
C ASP A 21 -2.49 0.52 -17.54
N ILE A 22 -2.93 -0.42 -16.71
CA ILE A 22 -3.17 -1.81 -17.10
C ILE A 22 -4.63 -2.24 -16.88
N ALA A 23 -5.52 -1.27 -16.63
CA ALA A 23 -6.96 -1.45 -16.42
C ALA A 23 -7.31 -2.58 -15.44
N LEU A 24 -6.59 -2.64 -14.31
CA LEU A 24 -6.87 -3.60 -13.26
C LEU A 24 -7.37 -2.91 -12.00
N GLU A 25 -8.37 -3.51 -11.37
CA GLU A 25 -8.89 -3.09 -10.09
C GLU A 25 -8.96 -4.31 -9.17
N PHE A 26 -8.49 -4.15 -7.94
CA PHE A 26 -8.56 -5.14 -6.88
C PHE A 26 -9.35 -4.55 -5.73
N SER A 27 -10.18 -5.36 -5.07
CA SER A 27 -11.03 -4.90 -3.98
C SER A 27 -11.13 -5.95 -2.89
N TRP A 28 -10.75 -5.59 -1.66
CA TRP A 28 -10.82 -6.48 -0.50
C TRP A 28 -11.70 -5.86 0.58
N PRO A 29 -12.61 -6.63 1.21
CA PRO A 29 -13.26 -6.22 2.44
C PRO A 29 -12.20 -6.00 3.54
N VAL A 30 -12.26 -4.87 4.23
CA VAL A 30 -11.30 -4.57 5.31
C VAL A 30 -11.43 -5.59 6.45
N GLY A 31 -12.65 -6.05 6.75
CA GLY A 31 -12.89 -7.18 7.66
C GLY A 31 -12.12 -8.44 7.27
N ARG A 32 -12.11 -8.80 5.98
CA ARG A 32 -11.39 -9.99 5.48
C ARG A 32 -9.88 -9.85 5.63
N ILE A 33 -9.34 -8.66 5.36
CA ILE A 33 -7.92 -8.36 5.59
C ILE A 33 -7.57 -8.49 7.08
N LYS A 34 -8.44 -7.99 7.96
CA LYS A 34 -8.27 -8.07 9.41
C LYS A 34 -8.31 -9.51 9.93
N GLU A 35 -9.18 -10.36 9.39
CA GLU A 35 -9.23 -11.79 9.73
C GLU A 35 -7.96 -12.54 9.28
N ALA A 36 -7.44 -12.21 8.10
CA ALA A 36 -6.25 -12.87 7.56
C ALA A 36 -4.94 -12.39 8.22
N LEU A 37 -4.92 -11.16 8.72
CA LEU A 37 -3.72 -10.50 9.25
C LEU A 37 -3.95 -9.87 10.63
N PRO A 38 -4.54 -10.55 11.62
CA PRO A 38 -5.08 -9.93 12.84
C PRO A 38 -4.03 -9.21 13.71
N GLU A 39 -2.78 -9.63 13.64
CA GLU A 39 -1.70 -9.09 14.47
C GLU A 39 -1.17 -7.74 13.97
N LEU A 40 -1.44 -7.39 12.70
CA LEU A 40 -0.71 -6.33 12.02
C LEU A 40 -1.32 -4.93 12.20
N GLY A 41 -2.65 -4.82 12.27
CA GLY A 41 -3.33 -3.52 12.39
C GLY A 41 -3.66 -3.11 13.83
N SER A 42 -3.15 -3.81 14.85
CA SER A 42 -3.22 -3.34 16.24
C SER A 42 -2.03 -2.45 16.65
N CYS A 43 -0.95 -2.45 15.84
CA CYS A 43 0.26 -1.71 16.15
C CYS A 43 0.34 -0.42 15.33
N LEU A 44 0.26 0.73 16.01
CA LEU A 44 0.97 1.93 15.56
C LEU A 44 2.46 1.57 15.67
N ALA A 45 2.99 0.93 14.63
CA ALA A 45 4.31 0.34 14.68
C ALA A 45 5.37 1.45 14.80
N SER A 46 5.88 1.64 16.02
CA SER A 46 6.96 2.60 16.33
C SER A 46 8.29 2.21 15.68
N SER A 47 8.39 0.98 15.15
CA SER A 47 9.59 0.39 14.56
C SER A 47 9.27 -0.39 13.28
N PRO A 48 10.14 -0.35 12.26
CA PRO A 48 10.02 -1.21 11.08
C PRO A 48 9.98 -2.68 11.51
N THR A 49 8.90 -3.37 11.17
CA THR A 49 8.72 -4.79 11.50
C THR A 49 9.06 -5.63 10.28
N SER A 50 9.75 -6.75 10.48
CA SER A 50 9.99 -7.72 9.41
C SER A 50 8.69 -8.47 9.09
N CYS A 51 8.47 -8.77 7.80
CA CYS A 51 7.34 -9.58 7.38
C CYS A 51 7.63 -11.04 7.70
N SER A 52 6.81 -11.65 8.57
CA SER A 52 6.97 -13.07 8.93
C SER A 52 6.55 -13.97 7.76
N PRO A 53 7.10 -15.19 7.63
CA PRO A 53 6.72 -16.10 6.56
C PRO A 53 5.23 -16.51 6.63
N GLU A 54 4.63 -16.50 7.82
CA GLU A 54 3.20 -16.76 8.01
C GLU A 54 2.36 -15.60 7.45
N THR A 55 2.75 -14.35 7.75
CA THR A 55 2.10 -13.17 7.17
C THR A 55 2.20 -13.15 5.65
N ILE A 56 3.35 -13.49 5.08
CA ILE A 56 3.52 -13.56 3.62
C ILE A 56 2.54 -14.57 3.01
N LYS A 57 2.33 -15.74 3.64
CA LYS A 57 1.37 -16.73 3.19
C LYS A 57 -0.07 -16.23 3.26
N SER A 58 -0.45 -15.55 4.35
CA SER A 58 -1.78 -14.96 4.49
C SER A 58 -2.04 -13.89 3.42
N ILE A 59 -1.04 -13.04 3.14
CA ILE A 59 -1.12 -12.04 2.07
C ILE A 59 -1.24 -12.72 0.70
N ALA A 60 -0.43 -13.75 0.43
CA ALA A 60 -0.51 -14.48 -0.82
C ALA A 60 -1.91 -15.06 -1.05
N ALA A 61 -2.52 -15.66 -0.03
CA ALA A 61 -3.89 -16.16 -0.12
C ALA A 61 -4.91 -15.06 -0.46
N LEU A 62 -4.81 -13.88 0.17
CA LEU A 62 -5.67 -12.72 -0.16
C LEU A 62 -5.48 -12.22 -1.60
N VAL A 63 -4.28 -12.34 -2.16
CA VAL A 63 -3.98 -11.94 -3.54
C VAL A 63 -4.47 -13.00 -4.53
N GLU A 64 -4.36 -14.28 -4.19
CA GLU A 64 -4.89 -15.40 -4.98
C GLU A 64 -6.42 -15.35 -5.10
N GLU A 65 -7.13 -14.92 -4.04
CA GLU A 65 -8.59 -14.70 -4.07
C GLU A 65 -9.03 -13.75 -5.21
N GLN A 66 -8.14 -12.84 -5.65
CA GLN A 66 -8.43 -11.88 -6.73
C GLN A 66 -8.28 -12.44 -8.15
N ASN A 67 -7.92 -13.73 -8.30
CA ASN A 67 -7.84 -14.42 -9.60
C ASN A 67 -7.01 -13.64 -10.63
N ILE A 68 -5.81 -13.19 -10.25
CA ILE A 68 -4.93 -12.40 -11.12
C ILE A 68 -4.59 -13.21 -12.38
N PRO A 69 -4.77 -12.65 -13.60
CA PRO A 69 -4.43 -13.35 -14.84
C PRO A 69 -2.95 -13.78 -14.87
N GLU A 70 -2.68 -15.00 -15.35
CA GLU A 70 -1.33 -15.58 -15.41
C GLU A 70 -0.32 -14.68 -16.16
N ALA A 71 -0.79 -14.01 -17.22
CA ALA A 71 -0.01 -13.01 -17.99
C ALA A 71 0.49 -11.82 -17.14
N LYS A 72 -0.05 -11.64 -15.94
CA LYS A 72 0.25 -10.53 -15.01
C LYS A 72 0.77 -11.04 -13.66
N ILE A 73 1.30 -12.27 -13.59
CA ILE A 73 1.85 -12.86 -12.36
C ILE A 73 2.93 -11.98 -11.70
N GLY A 74 3.65 -11.17 -12.49
CA GLY A 74 4.63 -10.20 -11.97
C GLY A 74 4.01 -9.12 -11.06
N LEU A 75 2.70 -8.89 -11.13
CA LEU A 75 1.98 -7.97 -10.24
C LEU A 75 1.69 -8.58 -8.88
N VAL A 76 1.66 -9.91 -8.75
CA VAL A 76 1.35 -10.59 -7.48
C VAL A 76 2.28 -10.07 -6.38
N ALA A 77 3.58 -9.99 -6.65
CA ALA A 77 4.56 -9.45 -5.71
C ALA A 77 4.30 -7.98 -5.35
N GLY A 78 3.90 -7.15 -6.32
CA GLY A 78 3.59 -5.73 -6.11
C GLY A 78 2.32 -5.52 -5.30
N VAL A 79 1.27 -6.31 -5.56
CA VAL A 79 0.01 -6.28 -4.81
C VAL A 79 0.20 -6.80 -3.39
N SER A 80 1.00 -7.87 -3.22
CA SER A 80 1.37 -8.37 -1.89
C SER A 80 2.15 -7.33 -1.08
N ALA A 81 3.12 -6.66 -1.71
CA ALA A 81 3.87 -5.58 -1.07
C ALA A 81 2.96 -4.40 -0.69
N PHE A 82 2.00 -4.04 -1.55
CA PHE A 82 1.00 -3.02 -1.26
C PHE A 82 0.16 -3.38 -0.04
N LEU A 83 -0.40 -4.59 0.02
CA LEU A 83 -1.21 -5.04 1.16
C LEU A 83 -0.42 -4.96 2.47
N TRP A 84 0.82 -5.46 2.47
CA TRP A 84 1.71 -5.37 3.63
C TRP A 84 1.95 -3.93 4.10
N LEU A 85 2.29 -3.03 3.17
CA LEU A 85 2.56 -1.61 3.48
C LEU A 85 1.30 -0.92 3.99
N TYR A 86 0.16 -1.14 3.33
CA TYR A 86 -1.12 -0.58 3.73
C TYR A 86 -1.48 -1.00 5.16
N THR A 87 -1.47 -2.31 5.46
CA THR A 87 -1.82 -2.81 6.79
C THR A 87 -0.83 -2.37 7.87
N SER A 88 0.45 -2.24 7.52
CA SER A 88 1.48 -1.83 8.49
C SER A 88 1.51 -0.33 8.76
N ILE A 89 1.15 0.51 7.77
CA ILE A 89 1.26 1.98 7.87
C ILE A 89 -0.08 2.63 8.23
N GLN A 90 -1.18 2.16 7.63
CA GLN A 90 -2.52 2.73 7.82
C GLN A 90 -3.43 1.88 8.71
N GLY A 91 -3.07 0.62 8.95
CA GLY A 91 -3.92 -0.33 9.65
C GLY A 91 -5.07 -0.84 8.76
N TYR A 92 -6.23 -1.05 9.36
CA TYR A 92 -7.44 -1.54 8.67
C TYR A 92 -8.40 -0.39 8.34
N LYS A 93 -7.94 0.63 7.61
CA LYS A 93 -8.78 1.76 7.22
C LYS A 93 -9.23 1.63 5.76
N PRO A 94 -10.53 1.63 5.45
CA PRO A 94 -10.98 1.56 4.07
C PRO A 94 -10.35 2.69 3.25
N ALA A 95 -9.90 2.37 2.04
CA ALA A 95 -9.15 3.30 1.20
C ALA A 95 -9.24 2.91 -0.27
N LYS A 96 -9.24 3.92 -1.13
CA LYS A 96 -9.11 3.77 -2.58
C LYS A 96 -7.78 4.32 -3.04
N VAL A 97 -6.95 3.45 -3.60
CA VAL A 97 -5.62 3.77 -4.09
C VAL A 97 -5.62 3.65 -5.61
N VAL A 98 -5.27 4.74 -6.29
CA VAL A 98 -5.18 4.81 -7.74
C VAL A 98 -3.73 5.03 -8.14
N VAL A 99 -3.19 4.12 -8.93
CA VAL A 99 -1.83 4.19 -9.47
C VAL A 99 -1.90 4.48 -10.96
N THR A 100 -1.11 5.47 -11.36
CA THR A 100 -0.78 5.81 -12.74
C THR A 100 0.74 5.84 -12.87
N SER A 101 1.30 5.17 -13.87
CA SER A 101 2.71 5.01 -14.11
C SER A 101 3.00 5.15 -15.60
N GLU A 102 3.81 6.13 -15.96
CA GLU A 102 4.32 6.31 -17.33
C GLU A 102 5.51 5.38 -17.62
N LEU A 103 6.02 4.65 -16.61
CA LEU A 103 7.11 3.71 -16.79
C LEU A 103 6.62 2.39 -17.39
N PRO A 104 7.29 1.89 -18.46
CA PRO A 104 6.97 0.59 -19.01
C PRO A 104 7.26 -0.50 -17.97
N LEU A 105 6.22 -1.31 -17.68
CA LEU A 105 6.33 -2.42 -16.76
C LEU A 105 7.26 -3.49 -17.36
N GLY A 106 8.23 -3.98 -16.58
CA GLY A 106 9.06 -5.12 -16.97
C GLY A 106 10.33 -4.81 -17.78
N SER A 107 10.68 -3.54 -18.03
CA SER A 107 11.92 -3.18 -18.76
C SER A 107 13.21 -3.17 -17.92
N GLY A 108 13.17 -3.62 -16.67
CA GLY A 108 14.33 -3.59 -15.75
C GLY A 108 14.68 -2.19 -15.21
N LEU A 109 13.88 -1.18 -15.48
CA LEU A 109 14.09 0.21 -15.05
C LEU A 109 13.72 0.48 -13.58
N GLY A 110 13.49 -0.56 -12.78
CA GLY A 110 13.12 -0.39 -11.37
C GLY A 110 11.70 0.12 -11.13
N SER A 111 10.75 -0.16 -12.04
CA SER A 111 9.35 0.25 -11.87
C SER A 111 8.69 -0.30 -10.60
N SER A 112 9.08 -1.51 -10.15
CA SER A 112 8.64 -2.07 -8.86
C SER A 112 9.17 -1.27 -7.66
N ALA A 113 10.40 -0.78 -7.72
CA ALA A 113 10.97 0.07 -6.68
C ALA A 113 10.25 1.42 -6.63
N ALA A 114 10.03 2.06 -7.78
CA ALA A 114 9.30 3.32 -7.88
C ALA A 114 7.85 3.19 -7.36
N LEU A 115 7.20 2.06 -7.65
CA LEU A 115 5.85 1.76 -7.14
C LEU A 115 5.83 1.65 -5.61
N CYS A 116 6.72 0.84 -5.02
CA CYS A 116 6.82 0.68 -3.57
C CYS A 116 7.14 1.99 -2.86
N VAL A 117 8.08 2.78 -3.39
CA VAL A 117 8.41 4.10 -2.85
C VAL A 117 7.19 5.02 -2.88
N SER A 118 6.46 5.03 -3.98
CA SER A 118 5.26 5.86 -4.14
C SER A 118 4.12 5.44 -3.18
N PHE A 119 3.93 4.13 -2.97
CA PHE A 119 2.96 3.63 -2.00
C PHE A 119 3.34 4.01 -0.57
N SER A 120 4.58 3.73 -0.16
CA SER A 120 5.06 4.11 1.17
C SER A 120 4.93 5.61 1.40
N ALA A 121 5.34 6.44 0.45
CA ALA A 121 5.23 7.90 0.56
C ALA A 121 3.77 8.35 0.70
N ALA A 122 2.86 7.84 -0.14
CA ALA A 122 1.45 8.21 -0.08
C ALA A 122 0.77 7.73 1.22
N LEU A 123 1.05 6.50 1.65
CA LEU A 123 0.50 5.94 2.89
C LEU A 123 1.04 6.71 4.10
N VAL A 124 2.35 6.98 4.17
CA VAL A 124 2.96 7.73 5.29
C VAL A 124 2.45 9.18 5.34
N ALA A 125 2.34 9.86 4.19
CA ALA A 125 1.86 11.25 4.14
C ALA A 125 0.43 11.42 4.67
N LEU A 126 -0.36 10.35 4.64
CA LEU A 126 -1.76 10.36 5.09
C LEU A 126 -1.97 9.63 6.42
N SER A 127 -0.97 8.88 6.89
CA SER A 127 -0.95 8.43 8.28
C SER A 127 -0.64 9.66 9.11
N ASN A 128 -1.49 9.98 10.09
CA ASN A 128 -1.20 11.04 11.05
C ASN A 128 -0.31 10.49 12.19
N PRO A 129 1.04 10.50 12.04
CA PRO A 129 1.89 10.69 13.21
C PRO A 129 2.97 11.76 12.99
N VAL A 130 2.70 12.78 12.16
CA VAL A 130 3.66 13.83 11.87
C VAL A 130 3.57 14.94 12.93
N ASN A 131 4.12 14.68 14.12
CA ASN A 131 4.95 15.71 14.75
C ASN A 131 6.28 15.65 14.01
N LEU A 132 6.35 16.29 12.84
CA LEU A 132 7.63 16.66 12.24
C LEU A 132 8.20 17.70 13.19
N ASP A 133 9.02 17.24 14.13
CA ASP A 133 9.83 18.10 14.96
C ASP A 133 10.77 18.85 13.98
N TYR A 134 10.37 20.05 13.55
CA TYR A 134 11.16 20.99 12.72
C TYR A 134 12.41 21.52 13.46
N SER A 135 12.79 20.83 14.52
CA SER A 135 13.79 21.14 15.52
C SER A 135 15.21 20.82 15.07
N HIS A 136 15.38 19.98 14.04
CA HIS A 136 16.68 19.74 13.43
C HIS A 136 16.95 20.71 12.26
N GLN A 137 17.46 21.88 12.65
CA GLN A 137 18.12 22.87 11.79
C GLN A 137 19.39 22.28 11.14
N GLY A 138 19.23 21.61 10.01
CA GLY A 138 20.33 21.22 9.11
C GLY A 138 19.88 20.03 8.25
N TRP A 139 19.74 20.10 6.92
CA TRP A 139 20.38 20.93 5.91
C TRP A 139 19.30 21.28 4.86
N LEU A 140 18.72 22.46 4.96
CA LEU A 140 17.93 23.07 3.88
C LEU A 140 18.59 24.41 3.54
N THR A 141 19.59 24.35 2.69
CA THR A 141 20.03 25.52 1.92
C THR A 141 19.81 25.20 0.46
N PHE A 142 18.69 25.71 -0.07
CA PHE A 142 18.61 26.08 -1.47
C PHE A 142 18.46 27.60 -1.48
N GLY A 143 19.56 28.28 -1.79
CA GLY A 143 19.62 29.73 -1.99
C GLY A 143 19.98 30.00 -3.45
N GLU A 144 19.11 30.79 -4.08
CA GLU A 144 19.15 31.52 -5.37
C GLU A 144 19.70 30.84 -6.63
#